data_AF-A0A0F7P9L8-F1
#
_entry.id   AF-A0A0F7P9L8-F1
#
_cell.length_a   1.000
_cell.length_b   1.000
_cell.length_c   1.000
_cell.angle_alpha   90.00
_cell.angle_beta   90.00
_cell.angle_gamma   90.00
#
_symmetry.space_group_name_H-M   'P 1'
#
loop_
_entity.id
_entity.type
_entity.pdbx_description
1 polymer ?
#
loop_
_entity_poly.entity_id
_entity_poly.type
_entity_poly.pdbx_seq_one_letter_code
_entity_poly.pdbx_strand_id
1 'polypeptide(L)'
;MTDPSALDDSDYRRVREATRTYREELAIRLAGEVGLRPAEMASIRLSDAREYARDGDVHHLLAVDGSGGERLVYVPRDVWDAVEKFARERGRGVDDPILEVSSRRIQMLVAEVGDRVTGVSVSSRSLRRTFARQQLEDGVDPRVVRSVGGWSSLDTVIETLEQPDEEDIVRAFANGSSSDPAERSGPPARFETALDAILSASSLIETATSREEVEGAACEALVDAGYDGAWLLGVTPEGQESAVRATAGVARSADEIDAGSLSVVGPGAVDGNDAAVRVGSVRDHETVPGLTAHHVVAEVPVGYGDTSYGTLSVATSSSEDIGDRERSILADFGRRIGQAVAAVTRRRLLRADTVMELEFRTTDEGSFLVETARECGCSFSLEGQAPISERSLALYVRVTGTAPETVVDRASAAEGIERARLIRSGGENAVVELVASGGSMAASLTEFGGHVTEYVVDGRGGTVTAEFPIDVDVRGVVRGVTAAFPDTEFVAKREVAHPVSTAEPLQHRVEGELTDKQLSALRSAYQAGYFDWPRETTAEELADTLDISSPTLHNHLRKAQRKLLEELLGQRSS
;
A
#
# COMPACT_ATOMS: atom_id res chain seq x y z
N MET A 1 -27.05 3.90 2.14
CA MET A 1 -26.98 4.62 0.85
C MET A 1 -26.08 3.77 -0.04
N THR A 2 -26.57 3.28 -1.18
CA THR A 2 -25.87 2.28 -2.01
C THR A 2 -24.50 2.82 -2.44
N ASP A 3 -23.43 2.03 -2.26
CA ASP A 3 -22.08 2.33 -2.79
C ASP A 3 -22.22 2.69 -4.27
N PRO A 4 -21.75 3.87 -4.73
CA PRO A 4 -21.98 4.28 -6.10
C PRO A 4 -21.11 3.42 -7.03
N SER A 5 -21.78 2.48 -7.69
CA SER A 5 -21.24 1.70 -8.80
C SER A 5 -20.80 2.62 -9.95
N ALA A 6 -20.04 2.08 -10.91
CA ALA A 6 -19.84 2.77 -12.17
C ALA A 6 -21.21 3.16 -12.76
N LEU A 7 -21.29 4.37 -13.29
CA LEU A 7 -22.43 4.83 -14.08
C LEU A 7 -22.41 4.13 -15.44
N ASP A 8 -23.58 3.70 -15.90
CA ASP A 8 -23.77 3.34 -17.30
C ASP A 8 -23.77 4.59 -18.20
N ASP A 9 -23.72 4.40 -19.51
CA ASP A 9 -23.61 5.49 -20.49
C ASP A 9 -24.82 6.43 -20.47
N SER A 10 -25.99 5.91 -20.11
CA SER A 10 -27.22 6.69 -20.03
C SER A 10 -27.19 7.60 -18.81
N ASP A 11 -26.81 7.07 -17.66
CA ASP A 11 -26.68 7.80 -16.41
C ASP A 11 -25.52 8.79 -16.46
N TYR A 12 -24.38 8.44 -17.04
CA TYR A 12 -23.29 9.40 -17.24
C TYR A 12 -23.73 10.59 -18.11
N ARG A 13 -24.49 10.33 -19.18
CA ARG A 13 -25.05 11.40 -20.03
C ARG A 13 -26.02 12.30 -19.25
N ARG A 14 -26.92 11.72 -18.45
CA ARG A 14 -27.83 12.48 -17.58
C ARG A 14 -27.07 13.35 -16.57
N VAL A 15 -25.95 12.88 -16.05
CA VAL A 15 -25.07 13.64 -15.15
C VAL A 15 -24.43 14.81 -15.87
N ARG A 16 -23.91 14.62 -17.08
CA ARG A 16 -23.36 15.72 -17.90
C ARG A 16 -24.43 16.77 -18.26
N GLU A 17 -25.63 16.33 -18.62
CA GLU A 17 -26.75 17.25 -18.92
C GLU A 17 -27.23 18.05 -17.69
N ALA A 18 -26.94 17.59 -16.47
CA ALA A 18 -27.32 18.26 -15.23
C ALA A 18 -26.32 19.34 -14.76
N THR A 19 -25.19 19.51 -15.46
CA THR A 19 -24.21 20.56 -15.15
C THR A 19 -24.77 21.94 -15.53
N ARG A 20 -24.49 22.94 -14.69
CA ARG A 20 -24.98 24.32 -14.84
C ARG A 20 -23.85 25.31 -15.08
N THR A 21 -22.63 24.92 -14.79
CA THR A 21 -21.45 25.76 -14.99
C THR A 21 -20.38 25.01 -15.76
N TYR A 22 -19.56 25.74 -16.52
CA TYR A 22 -18.40 25.15 -17.20
C TYR A 22 -17.44 24.44 -16.23
N ARG A 23 -17.34 24.91 -14.99
CA ARG A 23 -16.48 24.28 -13.98
C ARG A 23 -17.04 22.94 -13.52
N GLU A 24 -18.35 22.83 -13.33
CA GLU A 24 -19.03 21.56 -13.04
C GLU A 24 -18.82 20.58 -14.19
N GLU A 25 -19.08 21.02 -15.42
CA GLU A 25 -18.85 20.19 -16.63
C GLU A 25 -17.41 19.68 -16.69
N LEU A 26 -16.43 20.57 -16.49
CA LEU A 26 -15.03 20.17 -16.55
C LEU A 26 -14.66 19.20 -15.42
N ALA A 27 -15.19 19.36 -14.21
CA ALA A 27 -14.97 18.43 -13.11
C ALA A 27 -15.56 17.03 -13.39
N ILE A 28 -16.76 16.96 -13.98
CA ILE A 28 -17.39 15.68 -14.36
C ILE A 28 -16.59 14.97 -15.45
N ARG A 29 -16.12 15.71 -16.46
CA ARG A 29 -15.35 15.14 -17.58
C ARG A 29 -13.94 14.73 -17.17
N LEU A 30 -13.22 15.55 -16.40
CA LEU A 30 -11.90 15.19 -15.90
C LEU A 30 -11.94 13.94 -14.98
N ALA A 31 -13.02 13.74 -14.23
CA ALA A 31 -13.20 12.52 -13.44
C ALA A 31 -13.61 11.31 -14.30
N GLY A 32 -14.60 11.48 -15.18
CA GLY A 32 -15.29 10.40 -15.89
C GLY A 32 -14.74 10.02 -17.26
N GLU A 33 -14.03 10.92 -17.93
CA GLU A 33 -13.43 10.72 -19.26
C GLU A 33 -11.89 10.65 -19.21
N VAL A 34 -11.26 11.21 -18.16
CA VAL A 34 -9.79 11.22 -17.99
C VAL A 34 -9.33 10.37 -16.78
N GLY A 35 -10.22 10.13 -15.81
CA GLY A 35 -9.91 9.32 -14.63
C GLY A 35 -9.13 10.06 -13.52
N LEU A 36 -9.07 11.39 -13.55
CA LEU A 36 -8.34 12.18 -12.55
C LEU A 36 -8.97 12.09 -11.15
N ARG A 37 -8.12 12.17 -10.14
CA ARG A 37 -8.49 12.34 -8.73
C ARG A 37 -8.84 13.80 -8.46
N PRO A 38 -9.71 14.10 -7.48
CA PRO A 38 -10.02 15.49 -7.11
C PRO A 38 -8.79 16.32 -6.70
N ALA A 39 -7.80 15.69 -6.05
CA ALA A 39 -6.53 16.36 -5.72
C ALA A 39 -5.74 16.75 -6.98
N GLU A 40 -5.64 15.83 -7.94
CA GLU A 40 -4.97 16.07 -9.22
C GLU A 40 -5.69 17.18 -9.99
N MET A 41 -7.02 17.10 -10.15
CA MET A 41 -7.82 18.14 -10.81
C MET A 41 -7.63 19.54 -10.18
N ALA A 42 -7.34 19.61 -8.87
CA ALA A 42 -7.09 20.87 -8.19
C ALA A 42 -5.71 21.46 -8.50
N SER A 43 -4.74 20.63 -8.88
CA SER A 43 -3.35 21.04 -9.12
C SER A 43 -2.97 21.16 -10.60
N ILE A 44 -3.71 20.55 -11.54
CA ILE A 44 -3.38 20.56 -12.97
C ILE A 44 -3.23 21.98 -13.56
N ARG A 45 -2.23 22.14 -14.43
CA ARG A 45 -1.87 23.37 -15.16
C ARG A 45 -1.84 23.10 -16.66
N LEU A 46 -1.81 24.15 -17.47
CA LEU A 46 -1.64 23.99 -18.92
C LEU A 46 -0.21 23.55 -19.27
N SER A 47 0.79 23.96 -18.48
CA SER A 47 2.18 23.57 -18.67
C SER A 47 2.46 22.09 -18.39
N ASP A 48 1.54 21.38 -17.75
CA ASP A 48 1.64 19.94 -17.49
C ASP A 48 1.32 19.09 -18.74
N ALA A 49 0.81 19.70 -19.81
CA ALA A 49 0.43 19.00 -21.02
C ALA A 49 1.61 18.73 -21.96
N ARG A 50 1.59 17.54 -22.56
CA ARG A 50 2.54 17.05 -23.56
C ARG A 50 1.75 16.62 -24.79
N GLU A 51 2.10 17.16 -25.95
CA GLU A 51 1.52 16.75 -27.22
C GLU A 51 2.34 15.61 -27.84
N TYR A 52 1.64 14.61 -28.36
CA TYR A 52 2.25 13.49 -29.07
C TYR A 52 1.55 13.27 -30.40
N ALA A 53 2.28 13.49 -31.50
CA ALA A 53 1.76 13.27 -32.85
C ALA A 53 2.00 11.83 -33.31
N ARG A 54 0.93 11.11 -33.68
CA ARG A 54 1.00 9.76 -34.24
C ARG A 54 -0.10 9.57 -35.28
N ASP A 55 0.23 8.92 -36.40
CA ASP A 55 -0.73 8.59 -37.46
C ASP A 55 -1.56 9.77 -38.00
N GLY A 56 -1.03 10.99 -37.89
CA GLY A 56 -1.69 12.22 -38.32
C GLY A 56 -2.58 12.89 -37.26
N ASP A 57 -2.75 12.26 -36.11
CA ASP A 57 -3.52 12.78 -34.98
C ASP A 57 -2.60 13.30 -33.86
N VAL A 58 -3.07 14.36 -33.17
CA VAL A 58 -2.40 14.92 -31.99
C VAL A 58 -3.08 14.38 -30.74
N HIS A 59 -2.32 13.66 -29.94
CA HIS A 59 -2.72 13.12 -28.66
C HIS A 59 -2.22 14.02 -27.53
N HIS A 60 -3.06 14.25 -26.52
CA HIS A 60 -2.71 15.08 -25.36
C HIS A 60 -2.48 14.16 -24.17
N LEU A 61 -1.30 14.27 -23.58
CA LEU A 61 -0.97 13.65 -22.31
C LEU A 61 -0.82 14.73 -21.25
N LEU A 62 -1.28 14.47 -20.04
CA LEU A 62 -1.15 15.41 -18.93
C LEU A 62 -0.38 14.75 -17.79
N ALA A 63 0.69 15.39 -17.34
CA ALA A 63 1.42 14.98 -16.16
C ALA A 63 0.63 15.38 -14.89
N VAL A 64 0.45 14.45 -13.96
CA VAL A 64 -0.19 14.73 -12.67
C VAL A 64 0.59 14.11 -11.53
N ASP A 65 0.53 14.75 -10.37
CA ASP A 65 1.14 14.26 -9.14
C ASP A 65 0.37 13.04 -8.61
N GLY A 66 0.96 11.86 -8.74
CA GLY A 66 0.44 10.60 -8.20
C GLY A 66 1.05 10.26 -6.84
N SER A 67 0.45 9.30 -6.14
CA SER A 67 0.91 8.79 -4.82
C SER A 67 2.27 8.06 -4.85
N GLY A 68 2.97 8.04 -5.99
CA GLY A 68 4.29 7.45 -6.19
C GLY A 68 5.13 8.18 -7.24
N GLY A 69 4.86 9.48 -7.47
CA GLY A 69 5.54 10.31 -8.47
C GLY A 69 4.64 10.77 -9.61
N GLU A 70 5.24 11.46 -10.59
CA GLU A 70 4.54 11.95 -11.78
C GLU A 70 3.93 10.76 -12.56
N ARG A 71 2.63 10.84 -12.86
CA ARG A 71 1.94 9.90 -13.74
C ARG A 71 1.37 10.64 -14.94
N LEU A 72 1.42 10.00 -16.11
CA LEU A 72 0.84 10.54 -17.34
C LEU A 72 -0.58 10.02 -17.53
N VAL A 73 -1.50 10.93 -17.86
CA VAL A 73 -2.87 10.58 -18.24
C VAL A 73 -3.16 10.95 -19.66
N TYR A 74 -4.00 10.14 -20.32
CA TYR A 74 -4.50 10.46 -21.65
C TYR A 74 -5.70 11.40 -21.54
N VAL A 75 -5.66 12.52 -22.25
CA VAL A 75 -6.76 13.48 -22.30
C VAL A 75 -7.38 13.44 -23.69
N PRO A 76 -8.66 13.02 -23.83
CA PRO A 76 -9.36 13.09 -25.10
C PRO A 76 -9.34 14.53 -25.64
N ARG A 77 -9.18 14.67 -26.95
CA ARG A 77 -9.00 15.97 -27.61
C ARG A 77 -10.10 16.97 -27.26
N ASP A 78 -11.34 16.51 -27.24
CA ASP A 78 -12.51 17.34 -26.93
C ASP A 78 -12.63 17.70 -25.44
N VAL A 79 -12.00 16.94 -24.54
CA VAL A 79 -11.79 17.33 -23.13
C VAL A 79 -10.69 18.39 -23.05
N TRP A 80 -9.58 18.19 -23.76
CA TRP A 80 -8.47 19.13 -23.78
C TRP A 80 -8.90 20.51 -24.33
N ASP A 81 -9.64 20.54 -25.44
CA ASP A 81 -10.21 21.76 -26.00
C ASP A 81 -11.10 22.50 -24.96
N ALA A 82 -11.82 21.76 -24.11
CA ALA A 82 -12.64 22.32 -23.04
C ALA A 82 -11.79 22.90 -21.89
N VAL A 83 -10.68 22.24 -21.54
CA VAL A 83 -9.68 22.74 -20.57
C VAL A 83 -9.09 24.06 -21.04
N GLU A 84 -8.58 24.11 -22.27
CA GLU A 84 -7.98 25.32 -22.84
C GLU A 84 -8.98 26.47 -22.93
N LYS A 85 -10.20 26.17 -23.38
CA LYS A 85 -11.28 27.17 -23.45
C LYS A 85 -11.58 27.73 -22.06
N PHE A 86 -11.69 26.89 -21.04
CA PHE A 86 -11.94 27.32 -19.67
C PHE A 86 -10.81 28.21 -19.13
N ALA A 87 -9.56 27.79 -19.31
CA ALA A 87 -8.38 28.53 -18.87
C ALA A 87 -8.32 29.93 -19.52
N ARG A 88 -8.54 30.00 -20.84
CA ARG A 88 -8.58 31.26 -21.60
C ARG A 88 -9.71 32.19 -21.14
N GLU A 89 -10.92 31.68 -20.95
CA GLU A 89 -12.06 32.49 -20.49
C GLU A 89 -11.89 33.02 -19.05
N ARG A 90 -11.09 32.34 -18.23
CA ARG A 90 -10.75 32.76 -16.87
C ARG A 90 -9.43 33.53 -16.75
N GLY A 91 -8.74 33.76 -17.87
CA GLY A 91 -7.48 34.49 -17.91
C GLY A 91 -6.35 33.79 -17.14
N ARG A 92 -6.29 32.45 -17.17
CA ARG A 92 -5.25 31.66 -16.51
C ARG A 92 -3.95 31.70 -17.28
N GLY A 93 -2.84 31.94 -16.58
CA GLY A 93 -1.51 31.68 -17.08
C GLY A 93 -1.26 30.18 -17.26
N VAL A 94 -0.19 29.83 -17.99
CA VAL A 94 0.12 28.43 -18.29
C VAL A 94 0.49 27.62 -17.06
N ASP A 95 1.03 28.26 -16.02
CA ASP A 95 1.44 27.64 -14.75
C ASP A 95 0.42 27.80 -13.62
N ASP A 96 -0.73 28.44 -13.89
CA ASP A 96 -1.78 28.60 -12.89
C ASP A 96 -2.65 27.35 -12.83
N PRO A 97 -3.11 26.92 -11.63
CA PRO A 97 -4.07 25.84 -11.50
C PRO A 97 -5.35 26.14 -12.31
N ILE A 98 -5.75 25.22 -13.19
CA ILE A 98 -6.84 25.46 -14.16
C ILE A 98 -8.16 25.78 -13.43
N LEU A 99 -8.55 24.96 -12.45
CA LEU A 99 -9.85 25.07 -11.80
C LEU A 99 -9.92 26.11 -10.66
N GLU A 100 -8.78 26.41 -10.02
CA GLU A 100 -8.63 27.22 -8.78
C GLU A 100 -9.65 26.89 -7.69
N VAL A 101 -9.82 25.61 -7.39
CA VAL A 101 -10.67 25.16 -6.30
C VAL A 101 -9.98 24.00 -5.59
N SER A 102 -10.22 23.87 -4.29
CA SER A 102 -9.70 22.74 -3.53
C SER A 102 -10.33 21.42 -3.99
N SER A 103 -9.61 20.32 -3.75
CA SER A 103 -10.12 18.94 -3.91
C SER A 103 -11.51 18.77 -3.31
N ARG A 104 -11.73 19.29 -2.09
CA ARG A 104 -13.03 19.23 -1.41
C ARG A 104 -14.12 19.99 -2.16
N ARG A 105 -13.81 21.16 -2.72
CA ARG A 105 -14.80 21.92 -3.50
C ARG A 105 -15.12 21.20 -4.82
N ILE A 106 -14.17 20.51 -5.45
CA ILE A 106 -14.43 19.67 -6.62
C ILE A 106 -15.39 18.53 -6.26
N GLN A 107 -15.13 17.83 -5.15
CA GLN A 107 -16.04 16.78 -4.66
C GLN A 107 -17.45 17.32 -4.38
N MET A 108 -17.56 18.51 -3.77
CA MET A 108 -18.85 19.18 -3.57
C MET A 108 -19.54 19.49 -4.89
N LEU A 109 -18.85 20.00 -5.90
CA LEU A 109 -19.44 20.28 -7.22
C LEU A 109 -19.98 19.00 -7.88
N VAL A 110 -19.23 17.89 -7.79
CA VAL A 110 -19.68 16.59 -8.31
C VAL A 110 -20.93 16.10 -7.57
N ALA A 111 -20.95 16.20 -6.23
CA ALA A 111 -22.12 15.84 -5.44
C ALA A 111 -23.33 16.73 -5.74
N GLU A 112 -23.13 18.05 -5.85
CA GLU A 112 -24.18 19.03 -6.21
C GLU A 112 -24.78 18.77 -7.60
N VAL A 113 -24.00 18.24 -8.55
CA VAL A 113 -24.51 17.77 -9.86
C VAL A 113 -25.29 16.47 -9.67
N GLY A 114 -24.76 15.53 -8.89
CA GLY A 114 -25.42 14.27 -8.55
C GLY A 114 -26.81 14.44 -7.93
N ASP A 115 -26.95 15.38 -6.99
CA ASP A 115 -28.23 15.69 -6.32
C ASP A 115 -29.33 16.15 -7.30
N ARG A 116 -28.95 16.61 -8.50
CA ARG A 116 -29.90 17.03 -9.56
C ARG A 116 -30.39 15.84 -10.39
N VAL A 117 -29.75 14.67 -10.29
CA VAL A 117 -30.07 13.48 -11.07
C VAL A 117 -30.73 12.44 -10.17
N THR A 118 -32.05 12.31 -10.28
CA THR A 118 -32.80 11.35 -9.47
C THR A 118 -32.45 9.90 -9.83
N GLY A 119 -32.19 9.09 -8.81
CA GLY A 119 -31.96 7.65 -8.92
C GLY A 119 -30.52 7.24 -9.24
N VAL A 120 -29.60 8.20 -9.33
CA VAL A 120 -28.19 7.97 -9.67
C VAL A 120 -27.32 8.48 -8.53
N SER A 121 -26.43 7.64 -8.00
CA SER A 121 -25.47 8.07 -6.99
C SER A 121 -24.16 8.48 -7.65
N VAL A 122 -23.85 9.78 -7.60
CA VAL A 122 -22.70 10.37 -8.30
C VAL A 122 -21.67 10.84 -7.29
N SER A 123 -20.44 10.40 -7.49
CA SER A 123 -19.27 10.82 -6.73
C SER A 123 -18.06 10.84 -7.65
N SER A 124 -16.98 11.52 -7.24
CA SER A 124 -15.71 11.44 -7.99
C SER A 124 -15.19 9.99 -8.09
N ARG A 125 -15.49 9.14 -7.10
CA ARG A 125 -15.16 7.71 -7.12
C ARG A 125 -15.96 6.95 -8.19
N SER A 126 -17.28 7.17 -8.28
CA SER A 126 -18.10 6.49 -9.29
C SER A 126 -17.80 6.95 -10.71
N LEU A 127 -17.52 8.24 -10.91
CA LEU A 127 -17.06 8.75 -12.21
C LEU A 127 -15.73 8.12 -12.65
N ARG A 128 -14.75 8.00 -11.75
CA ARG A 128 -13.49 7.31 -12.07
C ARG A 128 -13.68 5.82 -12.34
N ARG A 129 -14.63 5.16 -11.67
CA ARG A 129 -15.01 3.78 -11.98
C ARG A 129 -15.69 3.69 -13.36
N THR A 130 -16.50 4.66 -13.75
CA THR A 130 -17.06 4.77 -15.11
C THR A 130 -15.97 4.87 -16.15
N PHE A 131 -14.98 5.75 -15.96
CA PHE A 131 -13.79 5.83 -16.82
C PHE A 131 -13.12 4.45 -16.95
N ALA A 132 -12.85 3.80 -15.82
CA ALA A 132 -12.23 2.48 -15.77
C ALA A 132 -12.95 1.45 -16.63
N ARG A 133 -14.26 1.34 -16.40
CA ARG A 133 -15.15 0.39 -17.06
C ARG A 133 -15.14 0.65 -18.57
N GLN A 134 -15.35 1.90 -18.96
CA GLN A 134 -15.41 2.29 -20.37
C GLN A 134 -14.12 1.94 -21.11
N GLN A 135 -12.95 2.29 -20.56
CA GLN A 135 -11.67 1.99 -21.22
C GLN A 135 -11.45 0.49 -21.40
N LEU A 136 -11.86 -0.34 -20.43
CA LEU A 136 -11.75 -1.79 -20.52
C LEU A 136 -12.72 -2.37 -21.55
N GLU A 137 -13.95 -1.87 -21.61
CA GLU A 137 -14.95 -2.24 -22.62
C GLU A 137 -14.53 -1.83 -24.03
N ASP A 138 -13.85 -0.69 -24.16
CA ASP A 138 -13.24 -0.22 -25.42
C ASP A 138 -11.98 -1.02 -25.81
N GLY A 139 -11.58 -2.02 -25.01
CA GLY A 139 -10.48 -2.92 -25.30
C GLY A 139 -9.08 -2.36 -24.99
N VAL A 140 -8.99 -1.30 -24.19
CA VAL A 140 -7.69 -0.77 -23.74
C VAL A 140 -7.04 -1.78 -22.79
N ASP A 141 -5.74 -2.04 -23.00
CA ASP A 141 -4.96 -2.96 -22.17
C ASP A 141 -5.14 -2.62 -20.67
N PRO A 142 -5.56 -3.56 -19.82
CA PRO A 142 -5.78 -3.32 -18.40
C PRO A 142 -4.57 -2.70 -17.68
N ARG A 143 -3.34 -3.00 -18.11
CA ARG A 143 -2.13 -2.38 -17.53
C ARG A 143 -2.05 -0.89 -17.83
N VAL A 144 -2.49 -0.48 -19.03
CA VAL A 144 -2.58 0.93 -19.42
C VAL A 144 -3.68 1.61 -18.62
N VAL A 145 -4.86 1.00 -18.48
CA VAL A 145 -5.95 1.58 -17.67
C VAL A 145 -5.53 1.71 -16.20
N ARG A 146 -4.85 0.71 -15.63
CA ARG A 146 -4.31 0.76 -14.26
C ARG A 146 -3.31 1.91 -14.08
N SER A 147 -2.38 2.07 -15.02
CA SER A 147 -1.36 3.12 -14.99
C SER A 147 -1.97 4.52 -15.14
N VAL A 148 -2.80 4.73 -16.17
CA VAL A 148 -3.50 5.99 -16.47
C VAL A 148 -4.58 6.32 -15.43
N GLY A 149 -5.17 5.33 -14.78
CA GLY A 149 -6.11 5.54 -13.67
C GLY A 149 -5.41 5.77 -12.33
N GLY A 150 -4.11 5.47 -12.23
CA GLY A 150 -3.35 5.51 -10.99
C GLY A 150 -3.90 4.55 -9.93
N TRP A 151 -4.27 3.32 -10.32
CA TRP A 151 -4.77 2.31 -9.39
C TRP A 151 -3.70 1.30 -8.98
N SER A 152 -3.68 0.94 -7.70
CA SER A 152 -2.84 -0.13 -7.18
C SER A 152 -3.30 -1.52 -7.65
N SER A 153 -4.61 -1.71 -7.87
CA SER A 153 -5.20 -2.92 -8.49
C SER A 153 -6.46 -2.57 -9.29
N LEU A 154 -6.83 -3.43 -10.24
CA LEU A 154 -8.05 -3.36 -11.04
C LEU A 154 -9.19 -4.25 -10.54
N ASP A 155 -8.97 -5.07 -9.49
CA ASP A 155 -9.94 -6.09 -9.04
C ASP A 155 -11.34 -5.52 -8.83
N THR A 156 -11.44 -4.36 -8.17
CA THR A 156 -12.72 -3.70 -7.88
C THR A 156 -13.43 -3.16 -9.12
N VAL A 157 -12.72 -2.87 -10.21
CA VAL A 157 -13.30 -2.46 -11.49
C VAL A 157 -13.74 -3.69 -12.27
N ILE A 158 -12.90 -4.72 -12.30
CA ILE A 158 -13.18 -5.98 -13.00
C ILE A 158 -14.44 -6.64 -12.45
N GLU A 159 -14.66 -6.61 -11.14
CA GLU A 159 -15.88 -7.12 -10.50
C GLU A 159 -17.16 -6.41 -10.93
N THR A 160 -17.07 -5.20 -11.52
CA THR A 160 -18.23 -4.45 -12.03
C THR A 160 -18.51 -4.68 -13.51
N LEU A 161 -17.60 -5.35 -14.24
CA LEU A 161 -17.82 -5.72 -15.63
C LEU A 161 -18.84 -6.86 -15.71
N GLU A 162 -19.65 -6.84 -16.77
CA GLU A 162 -20.53 -7.97 -17.07
C GLU A 162 -19.68 -9.22 -17.35
N GLN A 163 -20.12 -10.38 -16.83
CA GLN A 163 -19.42 -11.62 -17.13
C GLN A 163 -19.57 -11.92 -18.63
N PRO A 164 -18.47 -12.25 -19.33
CA PRO A 164 -18.53 -12.52 -20.76
C PRO A 164 -19.36 -13.78 -21.01
N ASP A 165 -20.22 -13.74 -22.02
CA ASP A 165 -20.94 -14.91 -22.47
C ASP A 165 -20.06 -15.82 -23.35
N GLU A 166 -20.60 -16.98 -23.76
CA GLU A 166 -19.85 -17.93 -24.60
C GLU A 166 -19.40 -17.31 -25.93
N GLU A 167 -20.19 -16.38 -26.50
CA GLU A 167 -19.88 -15.73 -27.76
C GLU A 167 -18.75 -14.70 -27.58
N ASP A 168 -18.78 -13.93 -26.50
CA ASP A 168 -17.74 -12.96 -26.14
C ASP A 168 -16.41 -13.65 -25.84
N ILE A 169 -16.44 -14.80 -25.14
CA ILE A 169 -15.26 -15.63 -24.92
C ILE A 169 -14.71 -16.11 -26.27
N VAL A 170 -15.55 -16.72 -27.12
CA VAL A 170 -15.10 -17.21 -28.43
C VAL A 170 -14.57 -16.07 -29.30
N ARG A 171 -15.22 -14.90 -29.31
CA ARG A 171 -14.80 -13.71 -30.07
C ARG A 171 -13.47 -13.17 -29.59
N ALA A 172 -13.25 -13.09 -28.28
CA ALA A 172 -12.00 -12.62 -27.69
C ALA A 172 -10.81 -13.53 -28.07
N PHE A 173 -11.01 -14.85 -28.04
CA PHE A 173 -9.96 -15.81 -28.39
C PHE A 173 -9.83 -16.05 -29.91
N ALA A 174 -10.88 -15.84 -30.71
CA ALA A 174 -10.86 -15.98 -32.16
C ALA A 174 -10.22 -14.76 -32.87
N ASN A 175 -10.48 -13.54 -32.39
CA ASN A 175 -9.92 -12.31 -32.94
C ASN A 175 -8.44 -12.09 -32.59
N GLY A 176 -7.86 -12.94 -31.74
CA GLY A 176 -6.42 -12.98 -31.47
C GLY A 176 -5.55 -13.41 -32.66
N SER A 177 -6.15 -13.72 -33.82
CA SER A 177 -5.47 -14.24 -35.01
C SER A 177 -5.33 -13.26 -36.20
N SER A 178 -5.85 -12.03 -36.11
CA SER A 178 -5.89 -11.08 -37.25
C SER A 178 -4.91 -9.91 -37.21
N SER A 179 -3.93 -9.92 -36.30
CA SER A 179 -2.75 -9.05 -36.37
C SER A 179 -1.55 -9.90 -36.79
N ASP A 180 -0.91 -9.53 -37.89
CA ASP A 180 0.23 -10.20 -38.55
C ASP A 180 1.16 -10.93 -37.54
N PRO A 181 1.37 -12.26 -37.63
CA PRO A 181 2.22 -13.02 -36.71
C PRO A 181 3.66 -12.51 -36.64
N ALA A 182 4.11 -11.74 -37.63
CA ALA A 182 5.42 -11.12 -37.68
C ALA A 182 5.59 -9.94 -36.70
N GLU A 183 4.51 -9.34 -36.20
CA GLU A 183 4.58 -8.18 -35.28
C GLU A 183 4.39 -8.55 -33.80
N ARG A 184 3.93 -9.77 -33.50
CA ARG A 184 3.94 -10.30 -32.13
C ARG A 184 5.30 -10.91 -31.84
N SER A 185 6.25 -10.07 -31.40
CA SER A 185 7.22 -10.60 -30.44
C SER A 185 6.41 -10.99 -29.21
N GLY A 186 6.19 -12.30 -29.01
CA GLY A 186 5.61 -12.83 -27.78
C GLY A 186 6.37 -12.31 -26.56
N PRO A 187 5.82 -12.44 -25.33
CA PRO A 187 6.62 -12.17 -24.14
C PRO A 187 7.96 -12.92 -24.28
N PRO A 188 9.12 -12.27 -24.03
CA PRO A 188 10.39 -12.98 -24.02
C PRO A 188 10.26 -14.21 -23.12
N ALA A 189 10.86 -15.34 -23.48
CA ALA A 189 10.74 -16.58 -22.69
C ALA A 189 11.02 -16.37 -21.19
N ARG A 190 11.88 -15.40 -20.84
CA ARG A 190 12.21 -15.03 -19.45
C ARG A 190 11.08 -14.34 -18.68
N PHE A 191 10.17 -13.65 -19.37
CA PHE A 191 8.97 -13.11 -18.74
C PHE A 191 8.06 -14.25 -18.25
N GLU A 192 7.92 -15.31 -19.04
CA GLU A 192 7.14 -16.50 -18.65
C GLU A 192 7.81 -17.24 -17.49
N THR A 193 9.14 -17.43 -17.55
CA THR A 193 9.94 -17.96 -16.43
C THR A 193 9.73 -17.16 -15.13
N ALA A 194 9.86 -15.82 -15.17
CA ALA A 194 9.67 -15.00 -13.97
C ALA A 194 8.23 -15.09 -13.44
N LEU A 195 7.23 -15.20 -14.32
CA LEU A 195 5.83 -15.35 -13.94
C LEU A 195 5.55 -16.72 -13.31
N ASP A 196 6.10 -17.80 -13.86
CA ASP A 196 5.97 -19.16 -13.33
C ASP A 196 6.57 -19.29 -11.93
N ALA A 197 7.71 -18.63 -11.69
CA ALA A 197 8.31 -18.54 -10.35
C ALA A 197 7.35 -17.90 -9.33
N ILE A 198 6.71 -16.77 -9.69
CA ILE A 198 5.73 -16.10 -8.82
C ILE A 198 4.54 -17.01 -8.52
N LEU A 199 3.97 -17.63 -9.55
CA LEU A 199 2.79 -18.47 -9.39
C LEU A 199 3.09 -19.70 -8.52
N SER A 200 4.26 -20.32 -8.71
CA SER A 200 4.70 -21.48 -7.94
C SER A 200 4.95 -21.11 -6.48
N ALA A 201 5.69 -20.03 -6.24
CA ALA A 201 6.03 -19.55 -4.90
C ALA A 201 4.79 -19.09 -4.12
N SER A 202 3.78 -18.50 -4.77
CA SER A 202 2.60 -17.96 -4.09
C SER A 202 1.92 -18.99 -3.18
N SER A 203 1.80 -20.25 -3.63
CA SER A 203 1.17 -21.32 -2.84
C SER A 203 1.99 -21.75 -1.61
N LEU A 204 3.32 -21.74 -1.73
CA LEU A 204 4.25 -22.11 -0.66
C LEU A 204 4.36 -21.00 0.38
N ILE A 205 4.41 -19.76 -0.09
CA ILE A 205 4.48 -18.56 0.73
C ILE A 205 3.21 -18.40 1.58
N GLU A 206 2.03 -18.72 1.05
CA GLU A 206 0.77 -18.66 1.79
C GLU A 206 0.72 -19.63 2.99
N THR A 207 1.37 -20.79 2.88
CA THR A 207 1.34 -21.83 3.92
C THR A 207 2.55 -21.80 4.85
N ALA A 208 3.57 -21.00 4.54
CA ALA A 208 4.79 -20.89 5.32
C ALA A 208 4.53 -20.41 6.76
N THR A 209 5.27 -21.00 7.69
CA THR A 209 5.19 -20.77 9.14
C THR A 209 6.44 -20.09 9.70
N SER A 210 7.49 -20.00 8.88
CA SER A 210 8.75 -19.36 9.22
C SER A 210 9.23 -18.44 8.09
N ARG A 211 10.02 -17.43 8.48
CA ARG A 211 10.71 -16.58 7.52
C ARG A 211 11.64 -17.41 6.62
N GLU A 212 12.35 -18.36 7.20
CA GLU A 212 13.25 -19.28 6.49
C GLU A 212 12.51 -20.09 5.42
N GLU A 213 11.30 -20.60 5.70
CA GLU A 213 10.45 -21.28 4.71
C GLU A 213 10.05 -20.35 3.56
N VAL A 214 9.69 -19.10 3.85
CA VAL A 214 9.33 -18.10 2.81
C VAL A 214 10.54 -17.81 1.91
N GLU A 215 11.70 -17.53 2.51
CA GLU A 215 12.91 -17.15 1.78
C GLU A 215 13.48 -18.33 0.97
N GLY A 216 13.44 -19.55 1.51
CA GLY A 216 13.83 -20.78 0.83
C GLY A 216 12.94 -21.11 -0.37
N ALA A 217 11.62 -21.13 -0.15
CA ALA A 217 10.64 -21.41 -1.21
C ALA A 217 10.74 -20.41 -2.37
N ALA A 218 11.05 -19.14 -2.07
CA ALA A 218 11.25 -18.12 -3.10
C ALA A 218 12.48 -18.38 -3.97
N CYS A 219 13.60 -18.80 -3.37
CA CYS A 219 14.82 -19.13 -4.12
C CYS A 219 14.61 -20.39 -4.97
N GLU A 220 13.98 -21.44 -4.41
CA GLU A 220 13.67 -22.68 -5.12
C GLU A 220 12.76 -22.43 -6.33
N ALA A 221 11.69 -21.65 -6.17
CA ALA A 221 10.76 -21.34 -7.24
C ALA A 221 11.41 -20.63 -8.44
N LEU A 222 12.41 -19.78 -8.19
CA LEU A 222 13.16 -19.13 -9.27
C LEU A 222 14.04 -20.12 -10.03
N VAL A 223 14.73 -21.01 -9.33
CA VAL A 223 15.56 -22.04 -9.97
C VAL A 223 14.69 -23.03 -10.76
N ASP A 224 13.57 -23.46 -10.19
CA ASP A 224 12.61 -24.35 -10.86
C ASP A 224 12.00 -23.72 -12.11
N ALA A 225 11.82 -22.40 -12.12
CA ALA A 225 11.32 -21.67 -13.28
C ALA A 225 12.37 -21.48 -14.39
N GLY A 226 13.65 -21.73 -14.10
CA GLY A 226 14.74 -21.74 -15.07
C GLY A 226 15.86 -20.71 -14.86
N TYR A 227 15.93 -20.06 -13.69
CA TYR A 227 17.11 -19.28 -13.33
C TYR A 227 18.26 -20.21 -12.90
N ASP A 228 19.50 -19.82 -13.20
CA ASP A 228 20.69 -20.62 -12.86
C ASP A 228 21.00 -20.57 -11.36
N GLY A 229 20.48 -19.56 -10.66
CA GLY A 229 20.72 -19.39 -9.24
C GLY A 229 19.88 -18.29 -8.61
N ALA A 230 19.54 -18.44 -7.33
CA ALA A 230 18.88 -17.43 -6.54
C ALA A 230 19.39 -17.46 -5.09
N TRP A 231 19.56 -16.29 -4.47
CA TRP A 231 19.93 -16.20 -3.06
C TRP A 231 19.40 -14.92 -2.43
N LEU A 232 19.12 -14.97 -1.13
CA LEU A 232 18.62 -13.83 -0.38
C LEU A 232 19.68 -13.34 0.60
N LEU A 233 20.07 -12.09 0.44
CA LEU A 233 20.98 -11.38 1.30
C LEU A 233 20.21 -10.66 2.40
N GLY A 234 20.54 -10.97 3.65
CA GLY A 234 20.01 -10.24 4.79
C GLY A 234 20.62 -8.84 4.91
N VAL A 235 19.85 -7.87 5.40
CA VAL A 235 20.45 -6.61 5.87
C VAL A 235 21.12 -6.87 7.22
N THR A 236 22.40 -6.54 7.35
CA THR A 236 23.09 -6.52 8.66
C THR A 236 23.07 -5.13 9.28
N PRO A 237 23.20 -5.03 10.62
CA PRO A 237 22.99 -3.80 11.38
C PRO A 237 23.89 -2.63 10.98
N GLU A 238 25.03 -2.88 10.34
CA GLU A 238 25.99 -1.84 9.93
C GLU A 238 25.88 -1.43 8.45
N GLY A 239 25.02 -2.06 7.64
CA GLY A 239 24.94 -1.79 6.19
C GLY A 239 26.17 -2.26 5.41
N GLN A 240 27.05 -3.05 6.03
CA GLN A 240 28.18 -3.71 5.39
C GLN A 240 28.27 -5.15 5.87
N GLU A 241 28.41 -6.05 4.90
CA GLU A 241 28.42 -7.53 4.98
C GLU A 241 27.05 -8.17 5.27
N SER A 242 26.35 -8.57 4.20
CA SER A 242 25.02 -9.18 4.23
C SER A 242 25.06 -10.71 4.24
N ALA A 243 24.92 -11.38 5.39
CA ALA A 243 24.86 -12.85 5.42
C ALA A 243 23.75 -13.39 4.49
N VAL A 244 24.06 -14.43 3.72
CA VAL A 244 23.07 -15.14 2.93
C VAL A 244 22.11 -15.85 3.89
N ARG A 245 20.80 -15.71 3.67
CA ARG A 245 19.75 -16.34 4.49
C ARG A 245 19.12 -17.54 3.80
N ALA A 246 19.03 -17.49 2.48
CA ALA A 246 18.51 -18.56 1.64
C ALA A 246 19.27 -18.60 0.31
N THR A 247 19.37 -19.78 -0.29
CA THR A 247 20.01 -19.98 -1.60
C THR A 247 19.43 -21.21 -2.30
N ALA A 248 19.37 -21.15 -3.62
CA ALA A 248 19.07 -22.27 -4.51
C ALA A 248 19.93 -22.16 -5.79
N GLY A 249 20.30 -23.30 -6.39
CA GLY A 249 21.01 -23.36 -7.68
C GLY A 249 22.51 -22.99 -7.63
N VAL A 250 22.94 -22.18 -6.66
CA VAL A 250 24.30 -21.63 -6.56
C VAL A 250 25.16 -22.38 -5.54
N ALA A 251 24.65 -22.57 -4.32
CA ALA A 251 25.35 -23.29 -3.26
C ALA A 251 24.41 -24.27 -2.55
N ARG A 252 24.99 -25.24 -1.82
CA ARG A 252 24.22 -26.24 -1.07
C ARG A 252 23.68 -25.68 0.24
N SER A 253 24.32 -24.64 0.78
CA SER A 253 23.86 -23.94 1.97
C SER A 253 24.28 -22.47 1.92
N ALA A 254 23.60 -21.64 2.71
CA ALA A 254 23.90 -20.22 2.82
C ALA A 254 25.31 -19.93 3.37
N ASP A 255 25.85 -20.84 4.20
CA ASP A 255 27.19 -20.73 4.81
C ASP A 255 28.34 -20.90 3.80
N GLU A 256 28.06 -21.45 2.61
CA GLU A 256 29.06 -21.65 1.56
C GLU A 256 29.32 -20.39 0.72
N ILE A 257 28.55 -19.31 0.95
CA ILE A 257 28.57 -18.11 0.14
C ILE A 257 29.05 -16.91 0.98
N ASP A 258 30.16 -16.28 0.55
CA ASP A 258 30.62 -15.03 1.15
C ASP A 258 29.80 -13.83 0.65
N ALA A 259 29.00 -13.28 1.57
CA ALA A 259 28.24 -12.05 1.47
C ALA A 259 28.98 -10.88 0.82
N GLY A 260 30.25 -10.67 1.20
CA GLY A 260 31.06 -9.54 0.74
C GLY A 260 31.46 -9.65 -0.73
N SER A 261 31.36 -10.85 -1.28
CA SER A 261 31.83 -11.20 -2.62
C SER A 261 30.74 -11.17 -3.70
N LEU A 262 29.48 -10.98 -3.28
CA LEU A 262 28.28 -11.09 -4.11
C LEU A 262 27.71 -9.76 -4.61
N SER A 263 28.31 -8.65 -4.21
CA SER A 263 27.85 -7.31 -4.55
C SER A 263 28.10 -7.02 -6.04
N VAL A 264 27.03 -6.96 -6.83
CA VAL A 264 27.09 -6.49 -8.22
C VAL A 264 27.03 -4.97 -8.27
N VAL A 265 26.44 -4.35 -7.24
CA VAL A 265 26.45 -2.91 -6.97
C VAL A 265 26.90 -2.71 -5.51
N GLY A 266 27.92 -1.87 -5.28
CA GLY A 266 28.63 -1.71 -4.00
C GLY A 266 27.74 -1.45 -2.77
N PRO A 267 28.31 -1.41 -1.54
CA PRO A 267 27.56 -1.27 -0.31
C PRO A 267 26.83 0.08 -0.28
N GLY A 268 25.56 0.03 -0.63
CA GLY A 268 24.64 1.15 -0.62
C GLY A 268 23.27 0.56 -0.31
N ALA A 269 22.78 0.85 0.88
CA ALA A 269 21.45 0.45 1.33
C ALA A 269 20.45 0.68 0.19
N VAL A 270 19.66 -0.34 -0.09
CA VAL A 270 18.42 -0.18 -0.83
C VAL A 270 17.49 0.60 0.07
N ASP A 271 17.63 1.93 0.12
CA ASP A 271 16.71 2.80 0.83
C ASP A 271 15.42 2.88 0.00
N GLY A 272 14.35 2.32 0.58
CA GLY A 272 13.00 2.40 0.05
C GLY A 272 12.52 1.16 -0.70
N ASN A 273 11.27 0.78 -0.43
CA ASN A 273 10.54 -0.32 -1.07
C ASN A 273 10.20 -0.04 -2.56
N ASP A 274 10.41 1.20 -3.02
CA ASP A 274 10.29 1.65 -4.42
C ASP A 274 11.63 1.62 -5.19
N ALA A 275 12.70 1.06 -4.59
CA ALA A 275 13.97 0.93 -5.29
C ALA A 275 13.83 0.02 -6.53
N ALA A 276 14.33 0.50 -7.67
CA ALA A 276 14.30 -0.26 -8.91
C ALA A 276 15.21 -1.49 -8.83
N VAL A 277 14.80 -2.59 -9.48
CA VAL A 277 15.63 -3.79 -9.66
C VAL A 277 16.91 -3.39 -10.39
N ARG A 278 18.05 -3.65 -9.76
CA ARG A 278 19.37 -3.35 -10.33
C ARG A 278 19.87 -4.57 -11.07
N VAL A 279 20.48 -4.36 -12.23
CA VAL A 279 21.02 -5.44 -13.06
C VAL A 279 22.48 -5.15 -13.34
N GLY A 280 23.33 -6.16 -13.19
CA GLY A 280 24.73 -6.06 -13.58
C GLY A 280 25.38 -7.43 -13.77
N SER A 281 26.59 -7.41 -14.33
CA SER A 281 27.42 -8.61 -14.50
C SER A 281 28.16 -8.94 -13.20
N VAL A 282 28.33 -10.23 -12.92
CA VAL A 282 29.19 -10.70 -11.83
C VAL A 282 30.63 -10.21 -12.05
N ARG A 283 31.15 -9.37 -11.14
CA ARG A 283 32.50 -8.79 -11.25
C ARG A 283 33.58 -9.70 -10.66
N ASP A 284 33.23 -10.47 -9.62
CA ASP A 284 34.13 -11.42 -8.95
C ASP A 284 33.50 -12.81 -8.99
N HIS A 285 33.99 -13.65 -9.90
CA HIS A 285 33.41 -14.97 -10.22
C HIS A 285 34.10 -16.10 -9.46
N GLU A 286 35.14 -15.80 -8.66
CA GLU A 286 35.93 -16.80 -7.94
C GLU A 286 35.32 -17.21 -6.58
N THR A 287 34.33 -16.46 -6.09
CA THR A 287 33.84 -16.55 -4.70
C THR A 287 32.42 -17.10 -4.54
N VAL A 288 31.69 -17.30 -5.64
CA VAL A 288 30.32 -17.81 -5.64
C VAL A 288 30.25 -19.09 -6.47
N PRO A 289 30.12 -20.27 -5.84
CA PRO A 289 30.12 -21.54 -6.57
C PRO A 289 29.04 -21.56 -7.67
N GLY A 290 29.39 -22.00 -8.87
CA GLY A 290 28.43 -22.16 -9.98
C GLY A 290 28.19 -20.92 -10.86
N LEU A 291 28.59 -19.72 -10.44
CA LEU A 291 28.52 -18.52 -11.28
C LEU A 291 29.78 -18.30 -12.11
N THR A 292 29.62 -17.65 -13.26
CA THR A 292 30.71 -17.30 -14.18
C THR A 292 30.57 -15.86 -14.67
N ALA A 293 31.60 -15.30 -15.30
CA ALA A 293 31.54 -13.98 -15.93
C ALA A 293 30.48 -13.84 -17.05
N HIS A 294 29.87 -14.95 -17.47
CA HIS A 294 28.76 -14.96 -18.43
C HIS A 294 27.39 -14.78 -17.77
N HIS A 295 27.33 -14.77 -16.44
CA HIS A 295 26.08 -14.56 -15.72
C HIS A 295 25.78 -13.07 -15.51
N VAL A 296 24.52 -12.73 -15.71
CA VAL A 296 23.91 -11.46 -15.32
C VAL A 296 23.11 -11.72 -14.05
N VAL A 297 23.18 -10.79 -13.10
CA VAL A 297 22.46 -10.86 -11.83
C VAL A 297 21.49 -9.68 -11.74
N ALA A 298 20.25 -9.97 -11.34
CA ALA A 298 19.29 -8.98 -10.89
C ALA A 298 19.24 -8.94 -9.35
N GLU A 299 19.46 -7.77 -8.77
CA GLU A 299 19.26 -7.48 -7.36
C GLU A 299 17.85 -6.87 -7.17
N VAL A 300 17.01 -7.60 -6.46
CA VAL A 300 15.60 -7.33 -6.24
C VAL A 300 15.37 -6.98 -4.77
N PRO A 301 14.88 -5.77 -4.46
CA PRO A 301 14.52 -5.39 -3.10
C PRO A 301 13.43 -6.30 -2.53
N VAL A 302 13.61 -6.76 -1.30
CA VAL A 302 12.58 -7.48 -0.54
C VAL A 302 12.14 -6.58 0.60
N GLY A 303 10.93 -6.03 0.51
CA GLY A 303 10.42 -5.08 1.49
C GLY A 303 8.90 -5.10 1.64
N TYR A 304 8.43 -4.53 2.73
CA TYR A 304 7.02 -4.29 3.04
C TYR A 304 6.88 -2.95 3.75
N GLY A 305 5.98 -2.08 3.28
CA GLY A 305 5.94 -0.69 3.75
C GLY A 305 7.28 0.00 3.44
N ASP A 306 7.93 0.57 4.45
CA ASP A 306 9.29 1.13 4.37
C ASP A 306 10.38 0.21 4.95
N THR A 307 10.00 -0.98 5.41
CA THR A 307 10.94 -1.96 5.95
C THR A 307 11.54 -2.82 4.87
N SER A 308 12.87 -2.74 4.75
CA SER A 308 13.67 -3.64 3.92
C SER A 308 14.03 -4.90 4.71
N TYR A 309 13.59 -6.05 4.20
CA TYR A 309 13.92 -7.35 4.77
C TYR A 309 15.19 -7.95 4.18
N GLY A 310 15.64 -7.46 3.02
CA GLY A 310 16.83 -7.96 2.34
C GLY A 310 16.85 -7.66 0.85
N THR A 311 17.77 -8.29 0.15
CA THR A 311 17.86 -8.25 -1.32
C THR A 311 17.87 -9.68 -1.85
N LEU A 312 16.90 -9.99 -2.70
CA LEU A 312 16.86 -11.23 -3.47
C LEU A 312 17.70 -11.02 -4.72
N SER A 313 18.70 -11.86 -4.91
CA SER A 313 19.55 -11.84 -6.09
C SER A 313 19.25 -13.05 -6.95
N VAL A 314 19.15 -12.84 -8.27
CA VAL A 314 18.82 -13.89 -9.23
C VAL A 314 19.82 -13.86 -10.38
N ALA A 315 20.43 -15.00 -10.68
CA ALA A 315 21.45 -15.16 -11.71
C ALA A 315 20.94 -15.91 -12.94
N THR A 316 21.37 -15.46 -14.12
CA THR A 316 21.13 -16.13 -15.40
C THR A 316 22.33 -16.00 -16.33
N SER A 317 22.66 -17.07 -17.04
CA SER A 317 23.75 -17.22 -18.01
C SER A 317 23.38 -16.83 -19.44
N SER A 318 22.14 -16.39 -19.65
CA SER A 318 21.60 -16.22 -21.00
C SER A 318 22.04 -14.91 -21.67
N SER A 319 22.26 -14.95 -22.99
CA SER A 319 22.87 -13.87 -23.79
C SER A 319 22.02 -12.62 -24.00
N GLU A 320 20.74 -12.64 -23.62
CA GLU A 320 19.85 -11.47 -23.60
C GLU A 320 19.98 -10.73 -22.25
N ASP A 321 19.82 -9.42 -22.24
CA ASP A 321 19.80 -8.66 -20.98
C ASP A 321 18.48 -8.89 -20.22
N ILE A 322 18.51 -8.82 -18.88
CA ILE A 322 17.30 -8.78 -18.05
C ILE A 322 16.56 -7.47 -18.35
N GLY A 323 15.45 -7.56 -19.07
CA GLY A 323 14.69 -6.42 -19.60
C GLY A 323 13.67 -5.84 -18.60
N ASP A 324 13.11 -4.67 -18.91
CA ASP A 324 12.24 -3.92 -17.98
C ASP A 324 10.97 -4.69 -17.56
N ARG A 325 10.43 -5.55 -18.44
CA ARG A 325 9.26 -6.38 -18.12
C ARG A 325 9.59 -7.46 -17.10
N GLU A 326 10.75 -8.10 -17.23
CA GLU A 326 11.26 -9.11 -16.30
C GLU A 326 11.61 -8.47 -14.96
N ARG A 327 12.29 -7.31 -14.97
CA ARG A 327 12.54 -6.48 -13.78
C ARG A 327 11.25 -6.12 -13.05
N SER A 328 10.20 -5.75 -13.77
CA SER A 328 8.91 -5.38 -13.15
C SER A 328 8.26 -6.57 -12.44
N ILE A 329 8.35 -7.76 -13.02
CA ILE A 329 7.83 -8.99 -12.40
C ILE A 329 8.66 -9.36 -11.19
N LEU A 330 9.99 -9.37 -11.31
CA LEU A 330 10.89 -9.65 -10.20
C LEU A 330 10.67 -8.67 -9.03
N ALA A 331 10.46 -7.38 -9.32
CA ALA A 331 10.09 -6.39 -8.30
C ALA A 331 8.78 -6.73 -7.59
N ASP A 332 7.76 -7.19 -8.32
CA ASP A 332 6.50 -7.66 -7.72
C ASP A 332 6.72 -8.88 -6.83
N PHE A 333 7.59 -9.78 -7.26
CA PHE A 333 7.95 -10.94 -6.47
C PHE A 333 8.64 -10.55 -5.15
N GLY A 334 9.61 -9.63 -5.21
CA GLY A 334 10.30 -9.09 -4.03
C GLY A 334 9.34 -8.49 -3.00
N ARG A 335 8.33 -7.72 -3.45
CA ARG A 335 7.27 -7.18 -2.58
C ARG A 335 6.42 -8.29 -1.95
N ARG A 336 6.04 -9.32 -2.70
CA ARG A 336 5.25 -10.46 -2.18
C ARG A 336 6.00 -11.26 -1.12
N ILE A 337 7.31 -11.46 -1.33
CA ILE A 337 8.18 -12.09 -0.32
C ILE A 337 8.20 -11.21 0.93
N GLY A 338 8.40 -9.90 0.80
CA GLY A 338 8.40 -8.96 1.92
C GLY A 338 7.08 -8.97 2.70
N GLN A 339 5.94 -8.95 2.02
CA GLN A 339 4.61 -9.08 2.62
C GLN A 339 4.48 -10.36 3.45
N ALA A 340 4.94 -11.48 2.92
CA ALA A 340 4.85 -12.76 3.60
C ALA A 340 5.79 -12.86 4.80
N VAL A 341 7.02 -12.36 4.67
CA VAL A 341 7.96 -12.24 5.80
C VAL A 341 7.34 -11.39 6.90
N ALA A 342 6.76 -10.24 6.57
CA ALA A 342 6.06 -9.39 7.54
C ALA A 342 4.91 -10.13 8.24
N ALA A 343 4.06 -10.83 7.48
CA ALA A 343 2.93 -11.58 8.00
C ALA A 343 3.36 -12.71 8.96
N VAL A 344 4.38 -13.49 8.58
CA VAL A 344 4.91 -14.58 9.41
C VAL A 344 5.57 -14.04 10.68
N THR A 345 6.35 -12.95 10.56
CA THR A 345 6.97 -12.27 11.70
C THR A 345 5.93 -11.79 12.71
N ARG A 346 4.81 -11.22 12.24
CA ARG A 346 3.69 -10.80 13.10
C ARG A 346 2.97 -11.98 13.76
N ARG A 347 2.74 -13.08 13.04
CA ARG A 347 2.17 -14.31 13.63
C ARG A 347 3.06 -14.91 14.71
N ARG A 348 4.39 -14.82 14.53
CA ARG A 348 5.37 -15.29 15.52
C ARG A 348 5.34 -14.43 16.79
N LEU A 349 5.28 -13.10 16.66
CA LEU A 349 5.04 -12.20 17.79
C LEU A 349 3.82 -12.63 18.62
N LEU A 350 2.71 -12.89 17.94
CA LEU A 350 1.46 -13.30 18.57
C LEU A 350 1.46 -14.73 19.14
N ARG A 351 2.50 -15.54 18.89
CA ARG A 351 2.61 -16.90 19.44
C ARG A 351 3.85 -17.07 20.32
N ALA A 352 4.65 -16.02 20.48
CA ALA A 352 5.89 -16.10 21.21
C ALA A 352 5.61 -16.05 22.71
N ASP A 353 6.12 -17.04 23.44
CA ASP A 353 6.13 -17.02 24.90
C ASP A 353 7.05 -15.91 25.45
N THR A 354 7.88 -15.31 24.61
CA THR A 354 8.82 -14.24 24.95
C THR A 354 8.99 -13.28 23.78
N VAL A 355 8.86 -11.99 24.05
CA VAL A 355 9.00 -10.90 23.07
C VAL A 355 10.15 -9.98 23.45
N MET A 356 10.65 -9.23 22.46
CA MET A 356 11.62 -8.16 22.66
C MET A 356 10.88 -6.83 22.80
N GLU A 357 10.83 -6.28 24.02
CA GLU A 357 10.28 -4.97 24.29
C GLU A 357 11.36 -3.90 24.12
N LEU A 358 11.06 -2.88 23.32
CA LEU A 358 11.90 -1.71 23.08
C LEU A 358 11.16 -0.45 23.53
N GLU A 359 11.81 0.35 24.37
CA GLU A 359 11.28 1.60 24.91
C GLU A 359 12.07 2.79 24.35
N PHE A 360 11.36 3.80 23.86
CA PHE A 360 11.92 5.04 23.33
C PHE A 360 11.28 6.24 24.02
N ARG A 361 12.06 7.32 24.16
CA ARG A 361 11.59 8.62 24.61
C ARG A 361 11.89 9.66 23.55
N THR A 362 10.91 10.45 23.18
CA THR A 362 11.05 11.45 22.12
C THR A 362 10.57 12.81 22.60
N THR A 363 11.27 13.86 22.17
CA THR A 363 10.79 15.25 22.26
C THR A 363 10.65 15.86 20.87
N ASP A 364 10.72 15.03 19.83
CA ASP A 364 10.76 15.45 18.43
C ASP A 364 9.39 15.96 17.97
N GLU A 365 9.35 17.22 17.55
CA GLU A 365 8.14 17.87 17.02
C GLU A 365 7.75 17.35 15.62
N GLY A 366 8.60 16.54 14.97
CA GLY A 366 8.20 15.76 13.79
C GLY A 366 7.14 14.71 14.13
N SER A 367 6.99 14.33 15.41
CA SER A 367 5.85 13.53 15.85
C SER A 367 4.64 14.40 16.14
N PHE A 368 3.55 14.20 15.40
CA PHE A 368 2.30 14.96 15.51
C PHE A 368 1.76 15.02 16.96
N LEU A 369 1.80 13.91 17.70
CA LEU A 369 1.32 13.86 19.08
C LEU A 369 2.20 14.68 20.03
N VAL A 370 3.52 14.68 19.81
CA VAL A 370 4.48 15.45 20.62
C VAL A 370 4.32 16.95 20.36
N GLU A 371 4.31 17.35 19.09
CA GLU A 371 4.07 18.74 18.67
C GLU A 371 2.76 19.26 19.25
N THR A 372 1.66 18.52 19.04
CA THR A 372 0.33 18.94 19.48
C THR A 372 0.22 19.00 21.01
N ALA A 373 0.82 18.04 21.73
CA ALA A 373 0.82 18.06 23.20
C ALA A 373 1.53 19.30 23.74
N ARG A 374 2.65 19.68 23.13
CA ARG A 374 3.43 20.84 23.54
C ARG A 374 2.71 22.15 23.24
N GLU A 375 2.13 22.28 22.06
CA GLU A 375 1.46 23.52 21.65
C GLU A 375 0.10 23.74 22.32
N CYS A 376 -0.68 22.67 22.49
CA CYS A 376 -2.01 22.75 23.10
C CYS A 376 -1.97 22.57 24.63
N GLY A 377 -0.81 22.22 25.21
CA GLY A 377 -0.70 21.91 26.64
C GLY A 377 -1.56 20.70 27.04
N CYS A 378 -1.70 19.73 26.14
CA CYS A 378 -2.51 18.53 26.33
C CYS A 378 -1.64 17.28 26.51
N SER A 379 -2.30 16.15 26.71
CA SER A 379 -1.67 14.84 26.80
C SER A 379 -2.46 13.81 26.01
N PHE A 380 -1.75 12.80 25.55
CA PHE A 380 -2.24 11.71 24.73
C PHE A 380 -1.87 10.37 25.34
N SER A 381 -2.78 9.40 25.27
CA SER A 381 -2.47 7.99 25.51
C SER A 381 -3.07 7.13 24.40
N LEU A 382 -2.28 6.20 23.87
CA LEU A 382 -2.75 5.24 22.88
C LEU A 382 -3.68 4.21 23.54
N GLU A 383 -4.92 4.14 23.07
CA GLU A 383 -5.90 3.13 23.47
C GLU A 383 -5.86 1.90 22.56
N GLY A 384 -5.33 2.07 21.34
CA GLY A 384 -5.15 0.97 20.42
C GLY A 384 -4.73 1.40 19.03
N GLN A 385 -4.34 0.41 18.24
CA GLN A 385 -3.89 0.60 16.87
C GLN A 385 -4.39 -0.50 15.94
N ALA A 386 -4.59 -0.13 14.67
CA ALA A 386 -4.98 -1.04 13.61
C ALA A 386 -4.32 -0.67 12.27
N PRO A 387 -3.65 -1.62 11.58
CA PRO A 387 -3.07 -1.34 10.27
C PRO A 387 -4.17 -1.17 9.23
N ILE A 388 -4.10 -0.07 8.47
CA ILE A 388 -5.07 0.25 7.41
C ILE A 388 -4.55 -0.22 6.07
N SER A 389 -3.31 0.13 5.77
CA SER A 389 -2.60 -0.22 4.54
C SER A 389 -1.15 -0.62 4.85
N GLU A 390 -0.34 -0.83 3.82
CA GLU A 390 1.11 -1.09 4.00
C GLU A 390 1.86 0.11 4.57
N ARG A 391 1.32 1.33 4.39
CA ARG A 391 1.96 2.58 4.81
C ARG A 391 1.13 3.36 5.83
N SER A 392 -0.10 2.94 6.14
CA SER A 392 -1.02 3.71 6.99
C SER A 392 -1.45 2.91 8.22
N LEU A 393 -1.38 3.55 9.39
CA LEU A 393 -1.78 3.01 10.69
C LEU A 393 -2.87 3.88 11.30
N ALA A 394 -3.99 3.28 11.69
CA ALA A 394 -4.99 3.93 12.53
C ALA A 394 -4.58 3.84 14.00
N LEU A 395 -4.58 4.98 14.67
CA LEU A 395 -4.29 5.16 16.07
C LEU A 395 -5.53 5.70 16.76
N TYR A 396 -5.95 5.03 17.82
CA TYR A 396 -7.04 5.48 18.69
C TYR A 396 -6.42 6.10 19.91
N VAL A 397 -6.48 7.41 20.00
CA VAL A 397 -5.73 8.19 20.98
C VAL A 397 -6.70 8.92 21.89
N ARG A 398 -6.56 8.68 23.19
CA ARG A 398 -7.25 9.46 24.22
C ARG A 398 -6.62 10.83 24.32
N VAL A 399 -7.45 11.86 24.38
CA VAL A 399 -7.05 13.26 24.48
C VAL A 399 -7.46 13.82 25.84
N THR A 400 -6.51 14.41 26.56
CA THR A 400 -6.77 15.10 27.84
C THR A 400 -6.13 16.48 27.85
N GLY A 401 -6.86 17.49 28.33
CA GLY A 401 -6.34 18.86 28.50
C GLY A 401 -6.62 19.82 27.33
N THR A 402 -7.21 19.34 26.23
CA THR A 402 -7.71 20.18 25.13
C THR A 402 -9.02 19.62 24.56
N ALA A 403 -9.75 20.44 23.80
CA ALA A 403 -10.92 19.98 23.06
C ALA A 403 -10.46 19.02 21.94
N PRO A 404 -11.07 17.83 21.80
CA PRO A 404 -10.65 16.86 20.79
C PRO A 404 -10.84 17.39 19.35
N GLU A 405 -11.78 18.31 19.14
CA GLU A 405 -11.97 19.00 17.86
C GLU A 405 -10.73 19.81 17.46
N THR A 406 -10.03 20.42 18.43
CA THR A 406 -8.77 21.13 18.17
C THR A 406 -7.68 20.18 17.67
N VAL A 407 -7.64 18.96 18.20
CA VAL A 407 -6.69 17.93 17.74
C VAL A 407 -7.03 17.48 16.31
N VAL A 408 -8.31 17.26 16.01
CA VAL A 408 -8.78 16.90 14.65
C VAL A 408 -8.48 18.00 13.63
N ASP A 409 -8.70 19.26 14.00
CA ASP A 409 -8.42 20.41 13.14
C ASP A 409 -6.92 20.53 12.82
N ARG A 410 -6.04 20.33 13.82
CA ARG A 410 -4.60 20.32 13.62
C ARG A 410 -4.14 19.15 12.77
N ALA A 411 -4.65 17.95 13.07
CA ALA A 411 -4.33 16.74 12.32
C ALA A 411 -4.65 16.88 10.83
N SER A 412 -5.71 17.61 10.49
CA SER A 412 -6.09 17.87 9.08
C SER A 412 -5.08 18.73 8.31
N ALA A 413 -4.19 19.43 9.00
CA ALA A 413 -3.14 20.26 8.41
C ALA A 413 -1.73 19.68 8.61
N ALA A 414 -1.60 18.57 9.34
CA ALA A 414 -0.33 17.95 9.68
C ALA A 414 0.19 17.09 8.53
N GLU A 415 1.49 17.16 8.27
CA GLU A 415 2.17 16.26 7.33
C GLU A 415 2.24 14.85 7.92
N GLY A 416 1.96 13.82 7.11
CA GLY A 416 1.94 12.43 7.54
C GLY A 416 0.63 11.95 8.20
N ILE A 417 -0.32 12.85 8.48
CA ILE A 417 -1.67 12.46 8.93
C ILE A 417 -2.64 12.51 7.76
N GLU A 418 -3.15 11.35 7.35
CA GLU A 418 -4.06 11.22 6.20
C GLU A 418 -5.49 11.57 6.58
N ARG A 419 -5.87 11.29 7.83
CA ARG A 419 -7.23 11.47 8.32
C ARG A 419 -7.25 11.60 9.84
N ALA A 420 -8.16 12.43 10.34
CA ALA A 420 -8.51 12.48 11.74
C ALA A 420 -10.03 12.51 11.93
N ARG A 421 -10.53 11.81 12.94
CA ARG A 421 -11.95 11.77 13.26
C ARG A 421 -12.16 11.66 14.76
N LEU A 422 -13.09 12.46 15.28
CA LEU A 422 -13.57 12.31 16.65
C LEU A 422 -14.46 11.07 16.74
N ILE A 423 -14.05 10.09 17.55
CA ILE A 423 -14.81 8.86 17.79
C ILE A 423 -15.74 9.06 18.98
N ARG A 424 -15.20 9.58 20.08
CA ARG A 424 -15.96 9.79 21.33
C ARG A 424 -15.76 11.20 21.84
N SER A 425 -16.86 11.93 22.00
CA SER A 425 -16.88 13.25 22.63
C SER A 425 -17.47 13.13 24.04
N GLY A 426 -16.66 13.27 25.08
CA GLY A 426 -17.15 13.21 26.46
C GLY A 426 -16.08 13.24 27.54
N GLY A 427 -15.88 14.42 28.16
CA GLY A 427 -15.08 14.58 29.39
C GLY A 427 -13.65 14.03 29.29
N GLU A 428 -13.19 13.31 30.32
CA GLU A 428 -11.85 12.67 30.42
C GLU A 428 -11.66 11.46 29.47
N ASN A 429 -12.67 11.11 28.67
CA ASN A 429 -12.66 9.95 27.77
C ASN A 429 -12.77 10.31 26.29
N ALA A 430 -12.34 11.52 25.91
CA ALA A 430 -12.32 11.92 24.51
C ALA A 430 -11.31 11.06 23.72
N VAL A 431 -11.78 10.41 22.64
CA VAL A 431 -10.94 9.56 21.79
C VAL A 431 -11.00 10.05 20.36
N VAL A 432 -9.83 10.28 19.78
CA VAL A 432 -9.63 10.67 18.39
C VAL A 432 -8.98 9.52 17.63
N GLU A 433 -9.53 9.18 16.48
CA GLU A 433 -8.90 8.32 15.49
C GLU A 433 -7.99 9.16 14.59
N LEU A 434 -6.74 8.73 14.44
CA LEU A 434 -5.76 9.31 13.54
C LEU A 434 -5.27 8.23 12.58
N VAL A 435 -5.40 8.43 11.28
CA VAL A 435 -4.76 7.58 10.27
C VAL A 435 -3.47 8.26 9.86
N ALA A 436 -2.34 7.67 10.25
CA ALA A 436 -1.01 8.19 10.01
C ALA A 436 -0.27 7.33 9.00
N SER A 437 0.32 7.95 7.99
CA SER A 437 1.31 7.33 7.09
C SER A 437 2.72 7.92 7.24
N GLY A 438 2.88 8.83 8.20
CA GLY A 438 4.13 9.43 8.62
C GLY A 438 3.88 10.28 9.87
N GLY A 439 4.90 10.98 10.36
CA GLY A 439 4.75 11.92 11.48
C GLY A 439 4.27 11.26 12.80
N SER A 440 4.39 9.94 12.91
CA SER A 440 3.98 9.17 14.10
C SER A 440 5.01 8.10 14.44
N MET A 441 5.54 8.19 15.66
CA MET A 441 6.44 7.17 16.22
C MET A 441 5.83 5.77 16.20
N ALA A 442 4.52 5.67 16.44
CA ALA A 442 3.83 4.39 16.43
C ALA A 442 3.74 3.78 15.02
N ALA A 443 3.56 4.61 13.99
CA ALA A 443 3.61 4.17 12.60
C ALA A 443 5.01 3.65 12.26
N SER A 444 6.06 4.43 12.56
CA SER A 444 7.45 4.03 12.27
C SER A 444 7.88 2.76 13.01
N LEU A 445 7.50 2.58 14.28
CA LEU A 445 7.78 1.32 14.99
C LEU A 445 7.03 0.12 14.40
N THR A 446 5.80 0.35 13.93
CA THR A 446 4.99 -0.69 13.27
C THR A 446 5.55 -1.06 11.90
N GLU A 447 6.13 -0.11 11.16
CA GLU A 447 6.84 -0.38 9.90
C GLU A 447 7.94 -1.42 10.13
N PHE A 448 8.73 -1.30 11.21
CA PHE A 448 9.77 -2.27 11.58
C PHE A 448 9.23 -3.62 12.11
N GLY A 449 7.93 -3.87 11.99
CA GLY A 449 7.29 -5.10 12.47
C GLY A 449 7.01 -5.09 13.97
N GLY A 450 7.07 -3.92 14.61
CA GLY A 450 6.74 -3.75 16.03
C GLY A 450 5.24 -3.70 16.29
N HIS A 451 4.85 -4.10 17.49
CA HIS A 451 3.53 -3.84 18.03
C HIS A 451 3.63 -2.84 19.18
N VAL A 452 3.14 -1.63 18.99
CA VAL A 452 3.11 -0.62 20.05
C VAL A 452 2.10 -1.03 21.11
N THR A 453 2.59 -1.27 22.31
CA THR A 453 1.79 -1.65 23.48
C THR A 453 1.43 -0.45 24.33
N GLU A 454 2.30 0.56 24.36
CA GLU A 454 2.07 1.79 25.11
C GLU A 454 2.64 2.99 24.33
N TYR A 455 1.88 4.07 24.28
CA TYR A 455 2.39 5.36 23.82
C TYR A 455 1.69 6.47 24.59
N VAL A 456 2.47 7.17 25.41
CA VAL A 456 1.99 8.26 26.26
C VAL A 456 2.78 9.51 25.94
N VAL A 457 2.08 10.62 25.73
CA VAL A 457 2.67 11.92 25.38
C VAL A 457 2.11 13.00 26.29
N ASP A 458 2.97 13.86 26.81
CA ASP A 458 2.59 15.08 27.50
C ASP A 458 3.35 16.29 26.93
N GLY A 459 3.14 17.49 27.48
CA GLY A 459 3.80 18.71 27.01
C GLY A 459 5.33 18.74 27.14
N ARG A 460 5.97 17.69 27.69
CA ARG A 460 7.43 17.54 27.77
C ARG A 460 8.00 16.56 26.74
N GLY A 461 7.16 15.73 26.11
CA GLY A 461 7.60 14.68 25.19
C GLY A 461 6.74 13.42 25.31
N GLY A 462 7.15 12.37 24.60
CA GLY A 462 6.48 11.07 24.60
C GLY A 462 7.38 9.91 25.01
N THR A 463 6.79 8.90 25.63
CA THR A 463 7.39 7.57 25.81
C THR A 463 6.59 6.56 25.02
N VAL A 464 7.25 5.77 24.17
CA VAL A 464 6.63 4.72 23.37
C VAL A 464 7.32 3.38 23.64
N THR A 465 6.52 2.36 23.86
CA THR A 465 6.95 0.99 24.10
C THR A 465 6.37 0.11 22.99
N ALA A 466 7.23 -0.66 22.35
CA ALA A 466 6.84 -1.59 21.30
C ALA A 466 7.47 -2.96 21.48
N GLU A 467 6.69 -3.99 21.20
CA GLU A 467 7.10 -5.39 21.21
C GLU A 467 7.49 -5.85 19.82
N PHE A 468 8.57 -6.62 19.76
CA PHE A 468 9.17 -7.15 18.54
C PHE A 468 9.51 -8.64 18.71
N PRO A 469 9.69 -9.38 17.61
CA PRO A 469 10.26 -10.72 17.68
C PRO A 469 11.59 -10.72 18.42
N ILE A 470 11.93 -11.81 19.11
CA ILE A 470 13.17 -11.91 19.90
C ILE A 470 14.43 -11.69 19.05
N ASP A 471 14.36 -12.01 17.76
CA ASP A 471 15.42 -11.91 16.76
C ASP A 471 15.42 -10.59 15.98
N VAL A 472 14.64 -9.59 16.42
CA VAL A 472 14.62 -8.26 15.77
C VAL A 472 16.00 -7.59 15.76
N ASP A 473 16.32 -6.90 14.65
CA ASP A 473 17.47 -6.00 14.60
C ASP A 473 17.18 -4.70 15.37
N VAL A 474 17.39 -4.73 16.68
CA VAL A 474 17.20 -3.58 17.57
C VAL A 474 17.97 -2.35 17.08
N ARG A 475 19.18 -2.51 16.54
CA ARG A 475 19.99 -1.37 16.08
C ARG A 475 19.39 -0.74 14.83
N GLY A 476 18.90 -1.57 13.91
CA GLY A 476 18.16 -1.12 12.73
C GLY A 476 16.92 -0.33 13.10
N VAL A 477 16.11 -0.84 14.03
CA VAL A 477 14.93 -0.13 14.56
C VAL A 477 15.32 1.21 15.17
N VAL A 478 16.30 1.22 16.07
CA VAL A 478 16.76 2.45 16.74
C VAL A 478 17.24 3.48 15.71
N ARG A 479 18.06 3.07 14.73
CA ARG A 479 18.56 3.97 13.70
C ARG A 479 17.42 4.52 12.84
N GLY A 480 16.49 3.67 12.40
CA GLY A 480 15.37 4.09 11.57
C GLY A 480 14.46 5.08 12.28
N VAL A 481 14.12 4.78 13.54
CA VAL A 481 13.31 5.67 14.39
C VAL A 481 14.04 7.00 14.64
N THR A 482 15.32 6.98 15.01
CA THR A 482 16.08 8.24 15.24
C THR A 482 16.38 9.00 13.94
N ALA A 483 16.40 8.34 12.78
CA ALA A 483 16.51 9.03 11.50
C ALA A 483 15.21 9.78 11.15
N ALA A 484 14.05 9.18 11.44
CA ALA A 484 12.75 9.81 11.26
C ALA A 484 12.47 10.89 12.32
N PHE A 485 12.95 10.69 13.55
CA PHE A 485 12.74 11.59 14.69
C PHE A 485 14.08 11.81 15.43
N PRO A 486 14.93 12.75 14.94
CA PRO A 486 16.26 13.03 15.49
C PRO A 486 16.32 13.29 17.00
N ASP A 487 15.28 13.88 17.60
CA ASP A 487 15.19 14.18 19.03
C ASP A 487 14.58 13.00 19.83
N THR A 488 14.99 11.78 19.48
CA THR A 488 14.54 10.53 20.12
C THR A 488 15.71 9.76 20.75
N GLU A 489 15.52 9.36 22.00
CA GLU A 489 16.44 8.54 22.79
C GLU A 489 15.91 7.10 22.91
N PHE A 490 16.78 6.12 22.70
CA PHE A 490 16.50 4.72 23.03
C PHE A 490 16.74 4.49 24.53
N VAL A 491 15.70 4.05 25.24
CA VAL A 491 15.71 4.00 26.71
C VAL A 491 15.99 2.60 27.24
N ALA A 492 15.30 1.58 26.71
CA ALA A 492 15.40 0.23 27.24
C ALA A 492 15.18 -0.85 26.18
N LYS A 493 15.87 -1.98 26.41
CA LYS A 493 15.67 -3.27 25.74
C LYS A 493 15.34 -4.29 26.83
N ARG A 494 14.21 -4.99 26.72
CA ARG A 494 13.82 -6.04 27.68
C ARG A 494 13.32 -7.26 26.94
N GLU A 495 13.81 -8.44 27.33
CA GLU A 495 13.17 -9.70 26.94
C GLU A 495 12.07 -9.97 27.96
N VAL A 496 10.83 -9.92 27.50
CA VAL A 496 9.65 -10.04 28.37
C VAL A 496 8.96 -11.36 28.04
N ALA A 497 8.92 -12.27 29.01
CA ALA A 497 8.05 -13.42 28.93
C ALA A 497 6.60 -12.96 29.06
N HIS A 498 5.73 -13.32 28.12
CA HIS A 498 4.31 -13.04 28.25
C HIS A 498 3.77 -13.79 29.49
N PRO A 499 3.25 -13.09 30.51
CA PRO A 499 2.74 -13.76 31.70
C PRO A 499 1.47 -14.50 31.32
N VAL A 500 1.53 -15.84 31.24
CA VAL A 500 0.40 -16.72 30.92
C VAL A 500 -0.82 -16.37 31.79
N SER A 501 -1.69 -15.49 31.31
CA SER A 501 -2.93 -15.14 31.96
C SER A 501 -4.01 -16.09 31.50
N THR A 502 -4.84 -16.58 32.40
CA THR A 502 -5.87 -17.61 32.13
C THR A 502 -6.95 -17.20 31.10
N ALA A 503 -6.94 -15.95 30.61
CA ALA A 503 -7.83 -15.42 29.56
C ALA A 503 -7.15 -15.24 28.17
N GLU A 504 -5.82 -15.24 28.10
CA GLU A 504 -5.03 -15.01 26.88
C GLU A 504 -4.95 -16.18 25.87
N PRO A 505 -5.15 -17.47 26.22
CA PRO A 505 -5.10 -18.54 25.22
C PRO A 505 -6.13 -18.34 24.10
N LEU A 506 -7.27 -17.73 24.44
CA LEU A 506 -8.31 -17.40 23.48
C LEU A 506 -7.91 -16.21 22.59
N GLN A 507 -7.35 -15.14 23.16
CA GLN A 507 -6.93 -13.98 22.39
C GLN A 507 -5.84 -14.36 21.37
N HIS A 508 -4.79 -15.06 21.79
CA HIS A 508 -3.75 -15.52 20.88
C HIS A 508 -4.24 -16.52 19.82
N ARG A 509 -5.16 -17.42 20.18
CA ARG A 509 -5.79 -18.34 19.21
C ARG A 509 -6.65 -17.59 18.19
N VAL A 510 -7.47 -16.66 18.66
CA VAL A 510 -8.33 -15.84 17.79
C VAL A 510 -7.47 -14.97 16.88
N GLU A 511 -6.46 -14.28 17.40
CA GLU A 511 -5.60 -13.42 16.58
C GLU A 511 -4.72 -14.21 15.60
N GLY A 512 -4.30 -15.43 15.97
CA GLY A 512 -3.54 -16.33 15.10
C GLY A 512 -4.36 -16.96 13.96
N GLU A 513 -5.67 -17.12 14.14
CA GLU A 513 -6.57 -17.66 13.12
C GLU A 513 -7.16 -16.58 12.20
N LEU A 514 -7.15 -15.32 12.61
CA LEU A 514 -7.65 -14.20 11.81
C LEU A 514 -6.62 -13.76 10.76
N THR A 515 -7.09 -13.47 9.55
CA THR A 515 -6.24 -12.77 8.55
C THR A 515 -5.99 -11.34 9.01
N ASP A 516 -4.91 -10.68 8.58
CA ASP A 516 -4.61 -9.29 8.97
C ASP A 516 -5.77 -8.33 8.73
N LYS A 517 -6.43 -8.43 7.57
CA LYS A 517 -7.62 -7.63 7.24
C LYS A 517 -8.82 -7.90 8.16
N GLN A 518 -8.97 -9.13 8.64
CA GLN A 518 -10.05 -9.51 9.57
C GLN A 518 -9.76 -9.01 10.99
N LEU A 519 -8.51 -9.15 11.46
CA LEU A 519 -8.08 -8.67 12.76
C LEU A 519 -8.11 -7.14 12.83
N SER A 520 -7.60 -6.48 11.79
CA SER A 520 -7.65 -5.01 11.66
C SER A 520 -9.09 -4.50 11.66
N ALA A 521 -9.99 -5.10 10.87
CA ALA A 521 -11.40 -4.72 10.87
C ALA A 521 -12.05 -4.90 12.24
N LEU A 522 -11.77 -6.01 12.95
CA LEU A 522 -12.33 -6.28 14.26
C LEU A 522 -11.81 -5.32 15.34
N ARG A 523 -10.49 -5.07 15.37
CA ARG A 523 -9.86 -4.11 16.30
C ARG A 523 -10.36 -2.69 16.07
N SER A 524 -10.38 -2.25 14.80
CA SER A 524 -10.90 -0.93 14.43
C SER A 524 -12.38 -0.80 14.80
N ALA A 525 -13.21 -1.82 14.54
CA ALA A 525 -14.61 -1.81 14.96
C ALA A 525 -14.78 -1.68 16.48
N TYR A 526 -13.98 -2.43 17.25
CA TYR A 526 -14.05 -2.37 18.71
C TYR A 526 -13.61 -0.99 19.24
N GLN A 527 -12.46 -0.48 18.78
CA GLN A 527 -11.89 0.78 19.25
C GLN A 527 -12.68 2.00 18.77
N ALA A 528 -13.29 1.93 17.59
CA ALA A 528 -14.17 2.97 17.06
C ALA A 528 -15.58 2.97 17.68
N GLY A 529 -15.87 2.06 18.63
CA GLY A 529 -17.19 1.97 19.29
C GLY A 529 -18.30 1.50 18.35
N TYR A 530 -17.99 0.73 17.30
CA TYR A 530 -18.98 0.15 16.38
C TYR A 530 -19.91 -0.86 17.06
N PHE A 531 -19.42 -1.53 18.10
CA PHE A 531 -20.19 -2.51 18.88
C PHE A 531 -20.95 -1.90 20.06
N ASP A 532 -20.78 -0.60 20.34
CA ASP A 532 -21.42 0.08 21.47
C ASP A 532 -22.90 0.38 21.21
N TRP A 533 -23.67 0.57 22.29
CA TRP A 533 -25.02 1.17 22.25
C TRP A 533 -25.02 2.43 23.11
N PRO A 534 -25.10 3.65 22.52
CA PRO A 534 -25.20 3.94 21.09
C PRO A 534 -23.89 3.64 20.37
N ARG A 535 -23.97 3.34 19.07
CA ARG A 535 -22.76 3.21 18.26
C ARG A 535 -22.12 4.58 18.12
N GLU A 536 -20.83 4.65 18.41
CA GLU A 536 -20.02 5.85 18.21
C GLU A 536 -19.56 5.97 16.74
N THR A 537 -19.49 4.85 16.01
CA THR A 537 -19.12 4.79 14.59
C THR A 537 -20.04 3.86 13.80
N THR A 538 -20.41 4.29 12.59
CA THR A 538 -21.20 3.49 11.63
C THR A 538 -20.33 2.53 10.83
N ALA A 539 -20.95 1.55 10.16
CA ALA A 539 -20.21 0.62 9.30
C ALA A 539 -19.57 1.35 8.10
N GLU A 540 -20.27 2.33 7.54
CA GLU A 540 -19.79 3.16 6.44
C GLU A 540 -18.55 3.96 6.85
N GLU A 541 -18.59 4.63 7.99
CA GLU A 541 -17.45 5.42 8.48
C GLU A 541 -16.23 4.54 8.82
N LEU A 542 -16.46 3.34 9.37
CA LEU A 542 -15.39 2.39 9.64
C LEU A 542 -14.80 1.79 8.36
N ALA A 543 -15.63 1.53 7.35
CA ALA A 543 -15.19 1.04 6.05
C ALA A 543 -14.34 2.09 5.33
N ASP A 544 -14.74 3.36 5.41
CA ASP A 544 -13.96 4.50 4.93
C ASP A 544 -12.58 4.58 5.60
N THR A 545 -12.49 4.39 6.92
CA THR A 545 -11.21 4.38 7.65
C THR A 545 -10.28 3.25 7.18
N LEU A 546 -10.83 2.06 6.94
CA LEU A 546 -10.07 0.89 6.49
C LEU A 546 -9.77 0.88 4.98
N ASP A 547 -10.19 1.91 4.23
CA ASP A 547 -10.17 1.97 2.76
C ASP A 547 -10.75 0.71 2.07
N ILE A 548 -11.87 0.21 2.60
CA ILE A 548 -12.61 -0.93 2.04
C ILE A 548 -14.09 -0.58 1.86
N SER A 549 -14.83 -1.39 1.09
CA SER A 549 -16.28 -1.20 0.97
C SER A 549 -17.02 -1.64 2.25
N SER A 550 -18.17 -1.05 2.57
CA SER A 550 -19.01 -1.51 3.70
C SER A 550 -19.40 -3.00 3.60
N PRO A 551 -19.72 -3.56 2.41
CA PRO A 551 -19.88 -5.00 2.23
C PRO A 551 -18.62 -5.81 2.59
N THR A 552 -17.44 -5.34 2.18
CA THR A 552 -16.15 -5.97 2.50
C THR A 552 -15.87 -5.93 4.01
N LEU A 553 -16.13 -4.79 4.66
CA LEU A 553 -16.07 -4.66 6.12
C LEU A 553 -17.00 -5.67 6.80
N HIS A 554 -18.29 -5.71 6.40
CA HIS A 554 -19.24 -6.66 6.97
C HIS A 554 -18.81 -8.12 6.76
N ASN A 555 -18.23 -8.46 5.61
CA ASN A 555 -17.67 -9.78 5.36
C ASN A 555 -16.49 -10.08 6.28
N HIS A 556 -15.56 -9.14 6.45
CA HIS A 556 -14.43 -9.29 7.37
C HIS A 556 -14.88 -9.45 8.82
N LEU A 557 -15.78 -8.57 9.30
CA LEU A 557 -16.34 -8.64 10.64
C LEU A 557 -17.09 -9.96 10.86
N ARG A 558 -17.93 -10.38 9.92
CA ARG A 558 -18.69 -11.63 10.04
C ARG A 558 -17.77 -12.86 10.09
N LYS A 559 -16.74 -12.90 9.24
CA LYS A 559 -15.72 -13.97 9.27
C LYS A 559 -14.93 -13.94 10.57
N ALA A 560 -14.57 -12.74 11.04
CA ALA A 560 -13.81 -12.56 12.27
C ALA A 560 -14.60 -12.99 13.51
N GLN A 561 -15.83 -12.50 13.62
CA GLN A 561 -16.76 -12.87 14.68
C GLN A 561 -17.07 -14.36 14.66
N ARG A 562 -17.23 -14.98 13.49
CA ARG A 562 -17.44 -16.42 13.39
C ARG A 562 -16.25 -17.19 13.96
N LYS A 563 -15.01 -16.86 13.55
CA LYS A 563 -13.80 -17.49 14.09
C LYS A 563 -13.67 -17.28 15.60
N LEU A 564 -13.95 -16.07 16.08
CA LEU A 564 -13.95 -15.74 17.50
C LEU A 564 -15.00 -16.57 18.28
N LEU A 565 -16.20 -16.75 17.71
CA LEU A 565 -17.25 -17.59 18.29
C LEU A 565 -16.93 -19.09 18.18
N GLU A 566 -16.26 -19.55 17.13
CA GLU A 566 -15.76 -20.92 16.99
C GLU A 566 -14.71 -21.23 18.07
N GLU A 567 -13.79 -20.30 18.33
CA GLU A 567 -12.80 -20.45 19.41
C GLU A 567 -13.41 -20.40 20.81
N LEU A 568 -14.47 -19.59 21.01
CA LEU A 568 -15.18 -19.46 22.28
C LEU A 568 -16.16 -20.62 22.55
N LEU A 569 -16.91 -21.06 21.54
CA LEU A 569 -18.02 -22.01 21.67
C LEU A 569 -17.66 -23.41 21.16
N GLY A 570 -16.60 -23.54 20.37
CA GLY A 570 -16.07 -24.78 19.83
C GLY A 570 -15.31 -25.63 20.84
N GLN A 571 -15.19 -25.19 22.10
CA GLN A 571 -14.87 -26.06 23.23
C GLN A 571 -16.02 -27.04 23.51
N ARG A 572 -16.28 -27.95 22.57
CA ARG A 572 -16.94 -29.22 22.86
C ARG A 572 -15.87 -30.19 23.31
N SER A 573 -15.91 -30.47 24.61
CA SER A 573 -15.34 -31.60 25.34
C SER A 573 -14.47 -32.57 24.53
N SER A 574 -13.19 -32.63 24.88
CA SER A 574 -12.47 -33.89 24.98
C SER A 574 -12.12 -34.17 26.43
#